data_AF-A0A6I7QK49-F1
#
_entry.id   AF-A0A6I7QK49-F1
#
_cell.length_a   1.000
_cell.length_b   1.000
_cell.length_c   1.000
_cell.angle_alpha   90.00
_cell.angle_beta   90.00
_cell.angle_gamma   90.00
#
_symmetry.space_group_name_H-M   'P 1'
#
loop_
_entity.id
_entity.type
_entity.pdbx_description
1 polymer ?
#
loop_
_entity_poly.entity_id
_entity_poly.type
_entity_poly.pdbx_seq_one_letter_code
_entity_poly.pdbx_strand_id
1 'polypeptide(L)'
;MGRLFVLVFFFSLLLVCCKSPDTPLPRAYFRIAMPERDYRHFDEDYPFSFAYPGYAGVVPDTRETAEPYWSDIVYPDFRGRIHLSYKPVGSQRELAGLFEDARTFVHRHIPKATAIREEVIMYPDRRVYGMLYHIRGREAASPIQFYLTDSVDHFLRGALYFHVRPNNDSLAPVIEFIEEDIRHFFDTFEWQ
;
A
#
# COMPACT_ATOMS: atom_id res chain seq x y z
N MET A 1 52.12 51.90 -18.03
CA MET A 1 50.69 51.56 -18.08
C MET A 1 50.40 50.05 -18.03
N GLY A 2 51.22 49.17 -18.62
CA GLY A 2 50.95 47.72 -18.63
C GLY A 2 50.92 47.00 -17.27
N ARG A 3 51.74 47.41 -16.29
CA ARG A 3 51.78 46.79 -14.95
C ARG A 3 50.50 46.99 -14.13
N LEU A 4 49.80 48.11 -14.31
CA LEU A 4 48.53 48.39 -13.63
C LEU A 4 47.39 47.52 -14.21
N PHE A 5 47.43 47.28 -15.52
CA PHE A 5 46.43 46.46 -16.22
C PHE A 5 46.49 44.98 -15.80
N VAL A 6 47.70 44.46 -15.57
CA VAL A 6 47.91 43.09 -15.07
C VAL A 6 47.39 42.92 -13.64
N LEU A 7 47.59 43.93 -12.78
CA LEU A 7 47.08 43.92 -11.41
C LEU A 7 45.56 43.96 -11.35
N VAL A 8 44.92 44.78 -12.21
CA VAL A 8 43.45 44.85 -12.31
C VAL A 8 42.87 43.54 -12.84
N PHE A 9 43.52 42.91 -13.83
CA PHE A 9 43.10 41.61 -14.34
C PHE A 9 43.21 40.51 -13.27
N PHE A 10 44.31 40.49 -12.50
CA PHE A 10 44.49 39.53 -11.41
C PHE A 10 43.49 39.74 -10.26
N PHE A 11 43.11 40.99 -9.98
CA PHE A 11 42.09 41.30 -8.97
C PHE A 11 40.67 40.89 -9.40
N SER A 12 40.36 40.95 -10.71
CA SER A 12 39.06 40.50 -11.23
C SER A 12 38.85 38.98 -11.16
N LEU A 13 39.93 38.20 -11.20
CA LEU A 13 39.90 36.73 -11.08
C LEU A 13 39.59 36.25 -9.64
N LEU A 14 39.79 37.10 -8.63
CA LEU A 14 39.49 36.78 -7.23
C LEU A 14 38.01 36.98 -6.85
N LEU A 15 37.18 37.55 -7.72
CA LEU A 15 35.76 37.81 -7.46
C LEU A 15 34.81 36.76 -8.06
N VAL A 16 35.34 35.68 -8.66
CA VAL A 16 34.53 34.57 -9.15
C VAL A 16 34.17 33.64 -7.98
N CYS A 17 33.15 34.06 -7.21
CA CYS A 17 32.54 33.21 -6.19
C CYS A 17 31.53 32.28 -6.87
N CYS A 18 31.85 30.98 -6.93
CA CYS A 18 30.88 29.95 -7.31
C CYS A 18 29.80 29.87 -6.22
N LYS A 19 28.62 30.42 -6.49
CA LYS A 19 27.40 30.01 -5.77
C LYS A 19 27.11 28.57 -6.21
N SER A 20 27.55 27.60 -5.42
CA SER A 20 27.01 26.25 -5.49
C SER A 20 25.49 26.33 -5.34
N PRO A 21 24.69 25.66 -6.19
CA PRO A 21 23.25 25.64 -6.00
C PRO A 21 22.97 25.06 -4.62
N ASP A 22 22.25 25.82 -3.79
CA ASP A 22 21.75 25.32 -2.51
C ASP A 22 20.86 24.11 -2.81
N THR A 23 21.40 22.91 -2.69
CA THR A 23 20.59 21.69 -2.67
C THR A 23 19.79 21.74 -1.37
N PRO A 24 18.46 21.94 -1.42
CA PRO A 24 17.66 21.93 -0.21
C PRO A 24 17.84 20.56 0.47
N LEU A 25 18.03 20.56 1.79
CA LEU A 25 18.08 19.31 2.54
C LEU A 25 16.83 18.46 2.22
N PRO A 26 16.96 17.13 2.10
CA PRO A 26 15.81 16.26 1.95
C PRO A 26 14.84 16.56 3.09
N ARG A 27 13.55 16.73 2.74
CA ARG A 27 12.52 17.02 3.74
C ARG A 27 12.54 15.91 4.79
N ALA A 28 12.76 16.27 6.05
CA ALA A 28 12.69 15.33 7.15
C ALA A 28 11.24 14.87 7.30
N TYR A 29 10.96 13.61 6.92
CA TYR A 29 9.69 12.97 7.24
C TYR A 29 9.64 12.67 8.74
N PHE A 30 8.43 12.65 9.31
CA PHE A 30 8.24 12.28 10.71
C PHE A 30 8.85 10.89 10.96
N ARG A 31 9.72 10.78 11.97
CA ARG A 31 10.27 9.48 12.40
C ARG A 31 9.17 8.73 13.15
N ILE A 32 8.41 7.92 12.43
CA ILE A 32 7.42 7.02 13.01
C ILE A 32 8.20 5.81 13.55
N ALA A 33 8.14 5.59 14.87
CA ALA A 33 8.70 4.38 15.45
C ALA A 33 7.85 3.19 15.01
N MET A 34 8.45 2.28 14.24
CA MET A 34 7.76 1.07 13.82
C MET A 34 7.83 0.04 14.95
N PRO A 35 6.71 -0.60 15.33
CA PRO A 35 6.70 -1.66 16.32
C PRO A 35 7.43 -2.90 15.79
N GLU A 36 7.90 -3.73 16.72
CA GLU A 36 8.41 -5.06 16.38
C GLU A 36 7.27 -5.96 15.89
N ARG A 37 7.57 -6.84 14.93
CA ARG A 37 6.60 -7.74 14.33
C ARG A 37 6.49 -9.01 15.14
N ASP A 38 5.38 -9.12 15.85
CA ASP A 38 4.89 -10.36 16.45
C ASP A 38 3.56 -10.69 15.79
N TYR A 39 3.39 -11.89 15.23
CA TYR A 39 2.21 -12.26 14.45
C TYR A 39 1.29 -13.18 15.25
N ARG A 40 -0.01 -12.91 15.19
CA ARG A 40 -1.08 -13.73 15.76
C ARG A 40 -1.87 -14.37 14.64
N HIS A 41 -2.46 -15.53 14.92
CA HIS A 41 -3.31 -16.21 13.97
C HIS A 41 -4.78 -15.80 14.16
N PHE A 42 -5.44 -15.48 13.05
CA PHE A 42 -6.88 -15.28 12.97
C PHE A 42 -7.51 -16.60 12.49
N ASP A 43 -8.23 -17.25 13.38
CA ASP A 43 -8.89 -18.55 13.16
C ASP A 43 -10.25 -18.54 13.86
N GLU A 44 -11.12 -17.65 13.39
CA GLU A 44 -12.52 -17.55 13.81
C GLU A 44 -13.43 -18.28 12.81
N ASP A 45 -14.75 -18.25 13.01
CA ASP A 45 -15.75 -18.88 12.12
C ASP A 45 -15.88 -18.10 10.79
N TYR A 46 -14.84 -18.17 9.97
CA TYR A 46 -14.69 -17.51 8.66
C TYR A 46 -14.26 -18.54 7.61
N PRO A 47 -14.58 -18.33 6.33
CA PRO A 47 -14.15 -19.20 5.22
C PRO A 47 -12.65 -19.05 4.87
N PHE A 48 -11.87 -18.44 5.75
CA PHE A 48 -10.44 -18.23 5.61
C PHE A 48 -9.78 -17.96 6.97
N SER A 49 -8.49 -18.26 7.06
CA SER A 49 -7.60 -17.92 8.17
C SER A 49 -6.32 -17.27 7.67
N PHE A 50 -5.63 -16.51 8.54
CA PHE A 50 -4.37 -15.84 8.21
C PHE A 50 -3.65 -15.35 9.47
N ALA A 51 -2.38 -14.98 9.35
CA ALA A 51 -1.65 -14.29 10.41
C ALA A 51 -1.67 -12.76 10.22
N TYR A 52 -1.77 -12.03 11.34
CA TYR A 52 -1.76 -10.57 11.36
C TYR A 52 -0.89 -10.06 12.52
N PRO A 53 -0.28 -8.86 12.40
CA PRO A 53 0.64 -8.38 13.41
C PRO A 53 -0.09 -7.99 14.70
N GLY A 54 0.57 -8.16 15.85
CA GLY A 54 -0.01 -7.95 17.18
C GLY A 54 -0.34 -6.49 17.51
N TYR A 55 0.17 -5.54 16.73
CA TYR A 55 -0.22 -4.13 16.78
C TYR A 55 -1.44 -3.80 15.90
N ALA A 56 -1.96 -4.78 15.16
CA ALA A 56 -3.21 -4.69 14.44
C ALA A 56 -4.33 -5.47 15.14
N GLY A 57 -5.58 -5.14 14.81
CA GLY A 57 -6.75 -5.89 15.25
C GLY A 57 -7.64 -6.23 14.07
N VAL A 58 -8.18 -7.44 14.04
CA VAL A 58 -9.20 -7.85 13.08
C VAL A 58 -10.57 -7.59 13.71
N VAL A 59 -11.43 -6.87 13.02
CA VAL A 59 -12.80 -6.58 13.48
C VAL A 59 -13.81 -6.89 12.38
N PRO A 60 -14.99 -7.43 12.69
CA PRO A 60 -16.03 -7.60 11.68
C PRO A 60 -16.52 -6.24 11.15
N ASP A 61 -16.93 -6.22 9.90
CA ASP A 61 -17.55 -5.04 9.30
C ASP A 61 -19.00 -4.89 9.80
N THR A 62 -19.27 -3.79 10.49
CA THR A 62 -20.59 -3.50 11.09
C THR A 62 -21.42 -2.51 10.26
N ARG A 63 -21.02 -2.19 9.03
CA ARG A 63 -21.80 -1.32 8.14
C ARG A 63 -23.10 -2.01 7.73
N GLU A 64 -24.17 -1.25 7.52
CA GLU A 64 -25.46 -1.80 7.07
C GLU A 64 -25.37 -2.54 5.72
N THR A 65 -24.41 -2.13 4.89
CA THR A 65 -24.14 -2.75 3.58
C THR A 65 -23.14 -3.90 3.66
N ALA A 66 -22.65 -4.24 4.86
CA ALA A 66 -21.68 -5.30 5.03
C ALA A 66 -22.33 -6.66 4.78
N GLU A 67 -21.62 -7.50 4.04
CA GLU A 67 -22.03 -8.89 3.81
C GLU A 67 -21.32 -9.83 4.80
N PRO A 68 -21.80 -11.09 4.93
CA PRO A 68 -21.14 -12.06 5.80
C PRO A 68 -19.64 -12.18 5.51
N TYR A 69 -18.86 -12.31 6.59
CA TYR A 69 -17.40 -12.48 6.57
C TYR A 69 -16.62 -11.28 6.03
N TRP A 70 -17.24 -10.11 5.92
CA TRP A 70 -16.52 -8.85 5.74
C TRP A 70 -15.89 -8.44 7.06
N SER A 71 -14.62 -8.05 7.00
CA SER A 71 -13.83 -7.69 8.17
C SER A 71 -12.80 -6.64 7.80
N ASP A 72 -12.24 -6.00 8.82
CA ASP A 72 -11.22 -4.99 8.65
C ASP A 72 -10.00 -5.33 9.51
N ILE A 73 -8.80 -5.28 8.92
CA ILE A 73 -7.55 -5.27 9.67
C ILE A 73 -7.22 -3.82 9.99
N VAL A 74 -7.29 -3.46 11.27
CA VAL A 74 -7.12 -2.09 11.77
C VAL A 74 -5.72 -1.92 12.33
N TYR A 75 -5.04 -0.86 11.91
CA TYR A 75 -3.74 -0.43 12.41
C TYR A 75 -3.89 0.92 13.14
N PRO A 76 -4.19 0.92 14.45
CA PRO A 76 -4.53 2.15 15.19
C PRO A 76 -3.43 3.21 15.13
N ASP A 77 -2.19 2.81 15.37
CA ASP A 77 -1.03 3.72 15.43
C ASP A 77 -0.73 4.37 14.08
N PHE A 78 -1.06 3.68 12.99
CA PHE A 78 -0.87 4.17 11.62
C PHE A 78 -2.10 4.86 11.05
N ARG A 79 -3.24 4.86 11.78
CA ARG A 79 -4.56 5.26 11.26
C ARG A 79 -4.89 4.57 9.94
N GLY A 80 -4.37 3.35 9.77
CA GLY A 80 -4.52 2.53 8.59
C GLY A 80 -5.59 1.47 8.80
N ARG A 81 -6.28 1.10 7.73
CA ARG A 81 -7.27 0.02 7.74
C ARG A 81 -7.24 -0.71 6.41
N ILE A 82 -7.14 -2.03 6.45
CA ILE A 82 -7.37 -2.88 5.28
C ILE A 82 -8.80 -3.36 5.35
N HIS A 83 -9.62 -2.96 4.38
CA HIS A 83 -10.97 -3.48 4.24
C HIS A 83 -10.94 -4.80 3.50
N LEU A 84 -11.48 -5.84 4.11
CA LEU A 84 -11.64 -7.18 3.54
C LEU A 84 -13.10 -7.42 3.18
N SER A 85 -13.35 -7.70 1.90
CA SER A 85 -14.68 -8.01 1.38
C SER A 85 -14.67 -9.40 0.77
N TYR A 86 -15.37 -10.33 1.44
CA TYR A 86 -15.51 -11.71 1.00
C TYR A 86 -16.78 -11.91 0.16
N LYS A 87 -16.68 -12.79 -0.84
CA LYS A 87 -17.80 -13.26 -1.66
C LYS A 87 -17.65 -14.76 -1.93
N PRO A 88 -18.68 -15.58 -1.67
CA PRO A 88 -18.74 -16.91 -2.25
C PRO A 88 -18.98 -16.79 -3.76
N VAL A 89 -18.42 -17.72 -4.53
CA VAL A 89 -18.48 -17.74 -5.99
C VAL A 89 -19.33 -18.92 -6.42
N GLY A 90 -20.46 -18.67 -7.10
CA GLY A 90 -21.35 -19.72 -7.58
C GLY A 90 -21.09 -20.16 -9.02
N SER A 91 -20.31 -19.40 -9.79
CA SER A 91 -20.00 -19.73 -11.18
C SER A 91 -18.77 -19.01 -11.73
N GLN A 92 -18.18 -19.56 -12.80
CA GLN A 92 -17.07 -18.91 -13.51
C GLN A 92 -17.42 -17.51 -14.05
N ARG A 93 -18.69 -17.30 -14.44
CA ARG A 93 -19.16 -16.00 -14.92
C ARG A 93 -19.16 -14.96 -13.81
N GLU A 94 -19.56 -15.37 -12.60
CA GLU A 94 -19.53 -14.52 -11.42
C GLU A 94 -18.10 -14.18 -11.01
N LEU A 95 -17.21 -15.18 -11.00
CA LEU A 95 -15.79 -14.96 -10.74
C LEU A 95 -15.16 -13.94 -11.71
N ALA A 96 -15.45 -14.07 -13.00
CA ALA A 96 -15.00 -13.11 -14.00
C ALA A 96 -15.54 -11.70 -13.75
N GLY A 97 -16.79 -11.57 -13.30
CA GLY A 97 -17.38 -10.30 -12.87
C GLY A 97 -16.63 -9.69 -11.68
N LEU A 98 -16.30 -10.50 -10.68
CA LEU A 98 -15.55 -10.05 -9.49
C LEU A 98 -14.12 -9.58 -9.84
N PHE A 99 -13.46 -10.24 -10.80
CA PHE A 99 -12.18 -9.75 -11.33
C PHE A 99 -12.29 -8.39 -12.01
N GLU A 100 -13.31 -8.20 -12.84
CA GLU A 100 -13.55 -6.91 -13.51
C GLU A 100 -13.94 -5.81 -12.52
N ASP A 101 -14.72 -6.13 -11.48
CA ASP A 101 -15.05 -5.21 -10.41
C ASP A 101 -13.79 -4.78 -9.64
N ALA A 102 -12.96 -5.75 -9.23
CA ALA A 102 -11.68 -5.47 -8.56
C ALA A 102 -10.78 -4.56 -9.41
N ARG A 103 -10.66 -4.86 -10.71
CA ARG A 103 -9.92 -4.04 -11.66
C ARG A 103 -10.52 -2.64 -11.81
N THR A 104 -11.85 -2.54 -11.85
CA THR A 104 -12.55 -1.26 -11.93
C THR A 104 -12.28 -0.38 -10.70
N PHE A 105 -12.23 -0.95 -9.49
CA PHE A 105 -11.86 -0.21 -8.28
C PHE A 105 -10.44 0.35 -8.32
N VAL A 106 -9.49 -0.42 -8.87
CA VAL A 106 -8.12 0.06 -9.11
C VAL A 106 -8.13 1.18 -10.15
N HIS A 107 -8.84 0.98 -11.27
CA HIS A 107 -8.93 1.96 -12.35
C HIS A 107 -9.51 3.31 -11.91
N ARG A 108 -10.43 3.35 -10.94
CA ARG A 108 -10.96 4.61 -10.38
C ARG A 108 -9.89 5.50 -9.74
N HIS A 109 -8.72 4.92 -9.41
CA HIS A 109 -7.59 5.68 -8.87
C HIS A 109 -6.63 6.18 -9.96
N ILE A 110 -6.73 5.70 -11.22
CA ILE A 110 -5.87 6.14 -12.34
C ILE A 110 -5.78 7.67 -12.46
N PRO A 111 -6.89 8.44 -12.39
CA PRO A 111 -6.80 9.90 -12.52
C PRO A 111 -5.93 10.58 -11.46
N LYS A 112 -5.75 9.93 -10.30
CA LYS A 112 -4.97 10.44 -9.16
C LYS A 112 -3.65 9.69 -8.97
N ALA A 113 -3.41 8.64 -9.76
CA ALA A 113 -2.23 7.81 -9.69
C ALA A 113 -1.18 8.31 -10.69
N THR A 114 0.07 8.36 -10.24
CA THR A 114 1.23 8.56 -11.10
C THR A 114 1.70 7.24 -11.71
N ALA A 115 1.50 6.12 -11.00
CA ALA A 115 1.81 4.79 -11.52
C ALA A 115 0.94 3.72 -10.82
N ILE A 116 0.65 2.64 -11.54
CA ILE A 116 0.05 1.43 -10.99
C ILE A 116 0.99 0.27 -11.34
N ARG A 117 1.40 -0.49 -10.33
CA ARG A 117 2.18 -1.73 -10.50
C ARG A 117 1.32 -2.90 -10.08
N GLU A 118 1.36 -3.97 -10.86
CA GLU A 118 0.64 -5.21 -10.61
C GLU A 118 1.64 -6.32 -10.27
N GLU A 119 1.33 -7.13 -9.27
CA GLU A 119 2.11 -8.29 -8.85
C GLU A 119 1.18 -9.50 -8.70
N VAL A 120 1.52 -10.61 -9.37
CA VAL A 120 0.75 -11.85 -9.28
C VAL A 120 1.00 -12.51 -7.93
N ILE A 121 -0.08 -12.95 -7.28
CA ILE A 121 -0.05 -13.75 -6.07
C ILE A 121 -0.32 -15.21 -6.47
N MET A 122 0.56 -16.13 -6.06
CA MET A 122 0.46 -17.54 -6.44
C MET A 122 1.05 -18.46 -5.37
N TYR A 123 0.18 -19.19 -4.67
CA TYR A 123 0.52 -20.27 -3.75
C TYR A 123 -0.28 -21.53 -4.15
N PRO A 124 0.23 -22.35 -5.09
CA PRO A 124 -0.50 -23.49 -5.64
C PRO A 124 -0.87 -24.55 -4.59
N ASP A 125 0.03 -24.81 -3.63
CA ASP A 125 -0.15 -25.82 -2.59
C ASP A 125 -1.37 -25.55 -1.70
N ARG A 126 -1.72 -24.26 -1.52
CA ARG A 126 -2.90 -23.81 -0.75
C ARG A 126 -4.03 -23.30 -1.62
N ARG A 127 -3.88 -23.40 -2.95
CA ARG A 127 -4.82 -22.88 -3.94
C ARG A 127 -5.15 -21.41 -3.69
N VAL A 128 -4.15 -20.57 -3.44
CA VAL A 128 -4.34 -19.12 -3.27
C VAL A 128 -3.76 -18.41 -4.49
N TYR A 129 -4.63 -17.78 -5.27
CA TYR A 129 -4.28 -17.04 -6.47
C TYR A 129 -4.82 -15.63 -6.40
N GLY A 130 -4.13 -14.66 -7.01
CA GLY A 130 -4.58 -13.29 -6.90
C GLY A 130 -3.71 -12.27 -7.62
N MET A 131 -4.03 -11.01 -7.37
CA MET A 131 -3.26 -9.87 -7.84
C MET A 131 -3.14 -8.84 -6.72
N LEU A 132 -1.93 -8.31 -6.55
CA LEU A 132 -1.61 -7.16 -5.71
C LEU A 132 -1.38 -5.94 -6.62
N TYR A 133 -1.97 -4.81 -6.24
CA TYR A 133 -1.88 -3.54 -6.94
C TYR A 133 -1.25 -2.49 -6.03
N HIS A 134 -0.13 -1.92 -6.47
CA HIS A 134 0.48 -0.74 -5.83
C HIS A 134 0.07 0.49 -6.62
N ILE A 135 -0.67 1.38 -5.98
CA ILE A 135 -1.20 2.61 -6.56
C ILE A 135 -0.39 3.79 -6.02
N ARG A 136 0.59 4.24 -6.81
CA ARG A 136 1.42 5.40 -6.47
C ARG A 136 0.77 6.67 -6.96
N GLY A 137 0.79 7.71 -6.14
CA GLY A 137 0.27 9.03 -6.47
C GLY A 137 -0.12 9.77 -5.22
N ARG A 138 0.20 11.06 -5.15
CA ARG A 138 0.02 11.87 -3.93
C ARG A 138 -1.42 11.85 -3.42
N GLU A 139 -2.39 11.85 -4.33
CA GLU A 139 -3.82 11.89 -4.01
C GLU A 139 -4.53 10.53 -4.05
N ALA A 140 -3.80 9.43 -4.26
CA ALA A 140 -4.40 8.10 -4.30
C ALA A 140 -4.82 7.66 -2.90
N ALA A 141 -6.13 7.61 -2.65
CA ALA A 141 -6.70 7.35 -1.32
C ALA A 141 -6.47 5.90 -0.81
N SER A 142 -6.25 4.96 -1.72
CA SER A 142 -5.93 3.57 -1.42
C SER A 142 -4.64 3.18 -2.14
N PRO A 143 -3.49 3.17 -1.45
CA PRO A 143 -2.18 2.89 -2.07
C PRO A 143 -1.96 1.42 -2.38
N ILE A 144 -2.66 0.50 -1.71
CA ILE A 144 -2.56 -0.94 -1.92
C ILE A 144 -3.97 -1.53 -2.04
N GLN A 145 -4.19 -2.30 -3.09
CA GLN A 145 -5.39 -3.12 -3.26
C GLN A 145 -4.98 -4.52 -3.71
N PHE A 146 -5.76 -5.53 -3.37
CA PHE A 146 -5.53 -6.89 -3.85
C PHE A 146 -6.83 -7.67 -3.93
N TYR A 147 -6.77 -8.83 -4.58
CA TYR A 147 -7.75 -9.88 -4.38
C TYR A 147 -7.07 -11.24 -4.30
N LEU A 148 -7.72 -12.18 -3.63
CA LEU A 148 -7.36 -13.60 -3.54
C LEU A 148 -8.57 -14.45 -3.94
N THR A 149 -8.32 -15.59 -4.55
CA THR A 149 -9.33 -16.60 -4.90
C THR A 149 -8.71 -17.99 -4.92
N ASP A 150 -9.53 -19.02 -4.73
CA ASP A 150 -9.20 -20.42 -5.02
C ASP A 150 -9.47 -20.84 -6.47
N SER A 151 -9.96 -19.89 -7.27
CA SER A 151 -10.45 -20.04 -8.66
C SER A 151 -11.77 -20.80 -8.81
N VAL A 152 -12.45 -21.15 -7.71
CA VAL A 152 -13.67 -21.98 -7.75
C VAL A 152 -14.78 -21.37 -6.91
N ASP A 153 -14.60 -21.33 -5.58
CA ASP A 153 -15.67 -21.08 -4.62
C ASP A 153 -15.47 -19.79 -3.80
N HIS A 154 -14.25 -19.26 -3.73
CA HIS A 154 -13.91 -18.16 -2.83
C HIS A 154 -13.33 -16.95 -3.56
N PHE A 155 -13.77 -15.76 -3.16
CA PHE A 155 -13.18 -14.50 -3.59
C PHE A 155 -13.07 -13.53 -2.42
N LEU A 156 -11.87 -13.04 -2.15
CA LEU A 156 -11.58 -12.06 -1.10
C LEU A 156 -10.90 -10.85 -1.71
N ARG A 157 -11.47 -9.66 -1.52
CA ARG A 157 -10.85 -8.39 -1.92
C ARG A 157 -10.29 -7.67 -0.70
N GLY A 158 -9.08 -7.13 -0.81
CA GLY A 158 -8.45 -6.26 0.19
C GLY A 158 -8.17 -4.86 -0.35
N ALA A 159 -8.37 -3.83 0.47
CA ALA A 159 -7.95 -2.47 0.12
C ALA A 159 -7.48 -1.68 1.35
N LEU A 160 -6.25 -1.19 1.31
CA LEU A 160 -5.65 -0.35 2.35
C LEU A 160 -6.13 1.09 2.19
N TYR A 161 -6.63 1.68 3.27
CA TYR A 161 -6.99 3.08 3.38
C TYR A 161 -6.38 3.69 4.63
N PHE A 162 -6.09 4.98 4.58
CA PHE A 162 -5.66 5.74 5.76
C PHE A 162 -6.71 6.78 6.12
N HIS A 163 -7.02 6.90 7.41
CA HIS A 163 -7.91 7.93 7.94
C HIS A 163 -7.17 9.27 8.13
N VAL A 164 -6.49 9.71 7.07
CA VAL A 164 -5.83 11.01 6.97
C VAL A 164 -6.06 11.56 5.56
N ARG A 165 -5.76 12.85 5.34
CA ARG A 165 -5.81 13.38 3.97
C ARG A 165 -4.80 12.62 3.09
N PRO A 166 -5.21 12.10 1.91
CA PRO A 166 -4.33 11.35 1.03
C PRO A 166 -3.05 12.13 0.72
N ASN A 167 -1.93 11.54 1.08
CA ASN A 167 -0.59 12.05 0.82
C ASN A 167 0.40 10.88 0.85
N ASN A 168 0.38 10.06 -0.19
CA ASN A 168 1.15 8.82 -0.23
C ASN A 168 2.65 9.07 -0.13
N ASP A 169 3.16 10.20 -0.63
CA ASP A 169 4.57 10.56 -0.51
C ASP A 169 5.01 10.76 0.95
N SER A 170 4.09 11.22 1.81
CA SER A 170 4.36 11.37 3.25
C SER A 170 4.09 10.11 4.05
N LEU A 171 3.21 9.25 3.54
CA LEU A 171 2.87 7.96 4.15
C LEU A 171 3.75 6.81 3.65
N ALA A 172 4.66 7.05 2.69
CA ALA A 172 5.44 5.99 2.05
C ALA A 172 6.11 5.02 3.05
N PRO A 173 6.79 5.49 4.12
CA PRO A 173 7.38 4.57 5.11
C PRO A 173 6.35 3.68 5.81
N VAL A 174 5.15 4.19 6.05
CA VAL A 174 4.04 3.45 6.69
C VAL A 174 3.40 2.48 5.69
N ILE A 175 3.23 2.90 4.44
CA ILE A 175 2.70 2.06 3.37
C ILE A 175 3.63 0.86 3.15
N GLU A 176 4.94 1.09 3.04
CA GLU A 176 5.95 0.04 2.89
C GLU A 176 5.97 -0.90 4.10
N PHE A 177 5.86 -0.35 5.32
CA PHE A 177 5.79 -1.16 6.54
C PHE A 177 4.56 -2.08 6.59
N ILE A 178 3.38 -1.56 6.25
CA ILE A 178 2.12 -2.33 6.19
C ILE A 178 2.13 -3.29 4.99
N GLU A 179 2.81 -2.95 3.89
CA GLU A 179 2.95 -3.85 2.74
C GLU A 179 3.65 -5.16 3.13
N GLU A 180 4.68 -5.10 3.97
CA GLU A 180 5.32 -6.30 4.50
C GLU A 180 4.35 -7.16 5.32
N ASP A 181 3.44 -6.54 6.09
CA ASP A 181 2.39 -7.26 6.81
C ASP A 181 1.34 -7.86 5.87
N ILE A 182 1.00 -7.17 4.78
CA ILE A 182 0.12 -7.69 3.72
C ILE A 182 0.77 -8.89 3.01
N ARG A 183 2.09 -8.87 2.79
CA ARG A 183 2.80 -10.03 2.24
C ARG A 183 2.80 -11.21 3.20
N HIS A 184 3.02 -10.97 4.49
CA HIS A 184 2.90 -12.02 5.50
C HIS A 184 1.47 -12.58 5.60
N PHE A 185 0.45 -11.72 5.45
CA PHE A 185 -0.93 -12.14 5.31
C PHE A 185 -1.09 -13.12 4.13
N PHE A 186 -0.55 -12.82 2.94
CA PHE A 186 -0.59 -13.77 1.81
C PHE A 186 0.18 -15.07 2.09
N ASP A 187 1.34 -14.97 2.74
CA ASP A 187 2.18 -16.12 3.08
C ASP A 187 1.54 -17.05 4.09
N THR A 188 0.52 -16.62 4.82
CA THR A 188 -0.16 -17.40 5.87
C THR A 188 -1.64 -17.62 5.59
N PHE A 189 -2.14 -17.12 4.45
CA PHE A 189 -3.54 -17.21 4.09
C PHE A 189 -3.94 -18.62 3.68
N GLU A 190 -5.05 -19.10 4.24
CA GLU A 190 -5.65 -20.41 3.94
C GLU A 190 -7.17 -20.28 3.78
N TRP A 191 -7.75 -21.03 2.82
CA TRP A 191 -9.19 -21.21 2.67
C TRP A 191 -9.67 -22.36 3.58
N GLN A 192 -10.91 -22.27 4.08
CA GLN A 192 -11.54 -23.27 4.97
C GLN A 192 -12.67 -24.02 4.27
#